data_AF-A0A2H6NF44-F1
#
_entry.id   AF-A0A2H6NF44-F1
#
_cell.length_a   1.000
_cell.length_b   1.000
_cell.length_c   1.000
_cell.angle_alpha   90.00
_cell.angle_beta   90.00
_cell.angle_gamma   90.00
#
_symmetry.space_group_name_H-M   'P 1'
#
loop_
_entity.id
_entity.type
_entity.pdbx_description
1 polymer ?
#
loop_
_entity_poly.entity_id
_entity_poly.type
_entity_poly.pdbx_seq_one_letter_code
_entity_poly.pdbx_strand_id
1 'polypeptide(L)'
;GQNNMLISEGYAGAPGYPNPPKPPSPKVGAFTSLVSFSAGLTKKPFPEDVGVIRFNKVLVNDGNYYNPNTGFFTSPYEGRYLITAVLVPERGEYIEAMLSVSNSSVAQLHTAGYQKDLPEYRKPRSGKRICGGTGAFQLVLHLKTGAEVGVVVTGGKLA
;
A
#
# COMPACT_ATOMS: atom_id res chain seq x y z
N GLY A 1 89.76 -38.10 -32.69
CA GLY A 1 88.51 -38.56 -32.06
C GLY A 1 88.04 -37.50 -31.11
N GLN A 2 86.90 -36.87 -31.43
CA GLN A 2 86.17 -35.95 -30.55
C GLN A 2 85.67 -36.67 -29.29
N ASN A 3 85.44 -35.91 -28.21
CA ASN A 3 84.32 -36.03 -27.26
C ASN A 3 84.43 -34.86 -26.26
N ASN A 4 83.82 -33.71 -26.57
CA ASN A 4 82.46 -33.25 -26.22
C ASN A 4 82.26 -32.81 -24.75
N MET A 5 81.96 -31.52 -24.62
CA MET A 5 81.54 -30.78 -23.43
C MET A 5 80.26 -31.35 -22.79
N LEU A 6 80.11 -31.16 -21.48
CA LEU A 6 78.81 -31.20 -20.82
C LEU A 6 78.66 -29.98 -19.90
N ILE A 7 77.92 -29.01 -20.41
CA ILE A 7 77.33 -27.88 -19.69
C ILE A 7 76.17 -28.45 -18.87
N SER A 8 76.16 -28.23 -17.56
CA SER A 8 75.01 -28.55 -16.71
C SER A 8 74.06 -27.35 -16.68
N GLU A 9 72.99 -27.41 -17.46
CA GLU A 9 71.86 -26.46 -17.40
C GLU A 9 71.05 -26.66 -16.11
N GLY A 10 70.62 -25.55 -15.51
CA GLY A 10 69.83 -25.52 -14.29
C GLY A 10 68.37 -25.96 -14.48
N TYR A 11 67.78 -26.48 -13.41
CA TYR A 11 66.40 -26.96 -13.37
C TYR A 11 65.39 -25.81 -13.58
N ALA A 12 64.51 -25.95 -14.57
CA ALA A 12 63.38 -25.06 -14.78
C ALA A 12 62.31 -25.28 -13.69
N GLY A 13 61.90 -24.20 -13.02
CA GLY A 13 60.78 -24.21 -12.07
C GLY A 13 59.44 -24.51 -12.76
N ALA A 14 58.57 -25.24 -12.07
CA ALA A 14 57.26 -25.64 -12.59
C ALA A 14 56.38 -24.41 -12.95
N PRO A 15 55.64 -24.44 -14.07
CA PRO A 15 54.68 -23.39 -14.40
C PRO A 15 53.63 -23.22 -13.29
N GLY A 16 53.39 -21.98 -12.86
CA GLY A 16 52.37 -21.66 -11.86
C GLY A 16 50.96 -22.05 -12.33
N TYR A 17 50.20 -22.71 -11.46
CA TYR A 17 48.81 -23.05 -11.74
C TYR A 17 47.95 -21.79 -11.93
N PRO A 18 47.00 -21.77 -12.89
CA PRO A 18 46.04 -20.68 -13.00
C PRO A 18 45.17 -20.63 -11.74
N ASN A 19 44.95 -19.41 -11.24
CA ASN A 19 44.08 -19.18 -10.08
C ASN A 19 42.67 -19.74 -10.34
N PRO A 20 42.03 -20.39 -9.36
CA PRO A 20 40.65 -20.84 -9.51
C PRO A 20 39.72 -19.65 -9.78
N PRO A 21 38.66 -19.84 -10.59
CA PRO A 21 37.66 -18.81 -10.80
C PRO A 21 37.12 -18.34 -9.45
N LYS A 22 37.06 -17.02 -9.25
CA LYS A 22 36.41 -16.44 -8.07
C LYS A 22 34.99 -17.03 -7.97
N PRO A 23 34.57 -17.52 -6.79
CA PRO A 23 33.19 -17.94 -6.60
C PRO A 23 32.28 -16.77 -7.00
N PRO A 24 31.15 -17.02 -7.71
CA PRO A 24 30.21 -15.97 -8.00
C PRO A 24 29.83 -15.32 -6.68
N SER A 25 30.02 -14.00 -6.60
CA SER A 25 29.47 -13.20 -5.50
C SER A 25 27.99 -13.58 -5.36
N PRO A 26 27.46 -13.71 -4.12
CA PRO A 26 26.03 -13.89 -3.96
C PRO A 26 25.38 -12.75 -4.74
N LYS A 27 24.69 -13.07 -5.83
CA LYS A 27 23.71 -12.16 -6.39
C LYS A 27 22.77 -11.95 -5.22
N VAL A 28 22.81 -10.76 -4.62
CA VAL A 28 21.79 -10.32 -3.68
C VAL A 28 20.51 -10.46 -4.48
N GLY A 29 19.84 -11.61 -4.28
CA GLY A 29 18.60 -11.92 -4.92
C GLY A 29 17.71 -10.73 -4.61
N ALA A 30 17.05 -10.21 -5.64
CA ALA A 30 15.98 -9.27 -5.44
C ALA A 30 15.02 -9.92 -4.43
N PHE A 31 15.13 -9.53 -3.16
CA PHE A 31 14.05 -9.72 -2.23
C PHE A 31 12.92 -8.94 -2.87
N THR A 32 11.98 -9.65 -3.49
CA THR A 32 10.69 -9.06 -3.82
C THR A 32 10.11 -8.67 -2.48
N SER A 33 10.37 -7.45 -2.00
CA SER A 33 9.82 -6.97 -0.74
C SER A 33 8.32 -7.15 -0.82
N LEU A 34 7.79 -8.03 0.01
CA LEU A 34 6.35 -8.24 0.09
C LEU A 34 5.71 -6.92 0.52
N VAL A 35 4.63 -6.55 -0.16
CA VAL A 35 3.87 -5.34 0.15
C VAL A 35 2.48 -5.77 0.54
N SER A 36 2.17 -5.64 1.81
CA SER A 36 0.84 -5.92 2.33
C SER A 36 0.58 -5.05 3.54
N PHE A 37 -0.66 -4.58 3.70
CA PHE A 37 -1.05 -3.86 4.89
C PHE A 37 -2.50 -4.18 5.25
N SER A 38 -2.78 -4.10 6.54
CA SER A 38 -4.13 -4.18 7.07
C SER A 38 -4.19 -3.33 8.33
N ALA A 39 -5.19 -2.46 8.41
CA ALA A 39 -5.39 -1.60 9.56
C ALA A 39 -6.88 -1.47 9.88
N GLY A 40 -7.18 -1.30 11.16
CA GLY A 40 -8.51 -1.07 11.69
C GLY A 40 -8.57 0.20 12.52
N LEU A 41 -9.80 0.64 12.79
CA LEU A 41 -10.09 1.81 13.59
C LEU A 41 -10.59 1.34 14.97
N THR A 42 -9.95 1.79 16.05
CA THR A 42 -10.27 1.31 17.41
C THR A 42 -10.34 2.41 18.47
N LYS A 43 -9.77 3.59 18.22
CA LYS A 43 -9.82 4.71 19.16
C LYS A 43 -11.11 5.51 18.96
N LYS A 44 -11.90 5.61 20.03
CA LYS A 44 -13.09 6.48 20.12
C LYS A 44 -12.79 7.63 21.11
N PRO A 45 -13.31 8.85 20.89
CA PRO A 45 -14.05 9.29 19.71
C PRO A 45 -13.13 9.38 18.48
N PHE A 46 -13.69 9.16 17.29
CA PHE A 46 -12.90 9.31 16.08
C PHE A 46 -12.56 10.79 15.91
N PRO A 47 -11.28 11.13 15.70
CA PRO A 47 -10.84 12.51 15.74
C PRO A 47 -11.33 13.36 14.56
N GLU A 48 -11.90 12.77 13.50
CA GLU A 48 -12.31 13.49 12.29
C GLU A 48 -13.74 13.14 11.91
N ASP A 49 -14.63 14.14 12.01
CA ASP A 49 -15.96 14.12 11.36
C ASP A 49 -15.83 14.34 9.84
N VAL A 50 -14.74 14.99 9.40
CA VAL A 50 -14.37 15.25 8.00
C VAL A 50 -12.84 15.20 7.87
N GLY A 51 -12.33 14.51 6.86
CA GLY A 51 -10.89 14.39 6.59
C GLY A 51 -10.41 12.95 6.36
N VAL A 52 -9.10 12.72 6.44
CA VAL A 52 -8.49 11.42 6.13
C VAL A 52 -8.67 10.47 7.32
N ILE A 53 -9.24 9.29 7.07
CA ILE A 53 -9.41 8.28 8.11
C ILE A 53 -8.05 7.68 8.49
N ARG A 54 -7.65 7.93 9.74
CA ARG A 54 -6.40 7.39 10.33
C ARG A 54 -6.68 6.08 11.03
N PHE A 55 -6.56 4.96 10.32
CA PHE A 55 -6.71 3.62 10.90
C PHE A 55 -5.56 3.33 11.86
N ASN A 56 -5.81 3.59 13.14
CA ASN A 56 -4.78 3.62 14.17
C ASN A 56 -4.27 2.23 14.60
N LYS A 57 -5.00 1.15 14.28
CA LYS A 57 -4.63 -0.21 14.66
C LYS A 57 -4.11 -0.96 13.45
N VAL A 58 -2.79 -0.99 13.31
CA VAL A 58 -2.12 -1.76 12.25
C VAL A 58 -2.07 -3.23 12.67
N LEU A 59 -2.57 -4.11 11.80
CA LEU A 59 -2.53 -5.57 11.95
C LEU A 59 -1.37 -6.17 11.14
N VAL A 60 -1.17 -5.66 9.92
CA VAL A 60 -0.10 -6.07 9.00
C VAL A 60 0.43 -4.81 8.32
N ASN A 61 1.74 -4.72 8.10
CA ASN A 61 2.39 -3.61 7.38
C ASN A 61 3.76 -4.05 6.85
N ASP A 62 3.76 -5.02 5.94
CA ASP A 62 4.98 -5.53 5.32
C ASP A 62 5.64 -4.40 4.52
N GLY A 63 6.91 -4.12 4.85
CA GLY A 63 7.67 -3.03 4.26
C GLY A 63 7.37 -1.64 4.83
N ASN A 64 6.49 -1.53 5.83
CA ASN A 64 6.17 -0.27 6.53
C ASN A 64 5.68 0.88 5.63
N TYR A 65 4.88 0.53 4.61
CA TYR A 65 4.38 1.47 3.61
C TYR A 65 3.05 2.14 3.96
N TYR A 66 2.36 1.66 5.00
CA TYR A 66 1.20 2.34 5.60
C TYR A 66 1.62 3.19 6.80
N ASN A 67 1.23 4.46 6.82
CA ASN A 67 1.48 5.37 7.93
C ASN A 67 0.20 5.61 8.76
N PRO A 68 0.06 5.04 9.97
CA PRO A 68 -1.14 5.19 10.80
C PRO A 68 -1.32 6.60 11.37
N ASN A 69 -0.28 7.44 11.36
CA ASN A 69 -0.39 8.82 11.84
C ASN A 69 -1.02 9.75 10.79
N THR A 70 -0.84 9.45 9.51
CA THR A 70 -1.38 10.23 8.39
C THR A 70 -2.59 9.57 7.74
N GLY A 71 -2.72 8.24 7.84
CA GLY A 71 -3.81 7.46 7.24
C GLY A 71 -3.54 7.03 5.79
N PHE A 72 -2.34 7.29 5.25
CA PHE A 72 -1.98 6.99 3.87
C PHE A 72 -1.16 5.72 3.71
N PHE A 73 -1.43 4.99 2.63
CA PHE A 73 -0.56 3.96 2.08
C PHE A 73 0.25 4.54 0.93
N THR A 74 1.58 4.43 0.98
CA THR A 74 2.47 4.90 -0.10
C THR A 74 2.97 3.70 -0.89
N SER A 75 2.62 3.63 -2.17
CA SER A 75 3.05 2.53 -3.03
C SER A 75 4.58 2.53 -3.23
N PRO A 76 5.29 1.46 -2.86
CA PRO A 76 6.75 1.39 -3.00
C PRO A 76 7.23 1.14 -4.42
N TYR A 77 6.38 0.49 -5.21
CA TYR A 77 6.67 0.10 -6.58
C TYR A 77 5.45 0.37 -7.46
N GLU A 78 5.69 0.63 -8.73
CA GLU A 78 4.61 0.68 -9.71
C GLU A 78 3.99 -0.70 -9.90
N GLY A 79 2.66 -0.79 -9.86
CA GLY A 79 1.97 -2.07 -10.02
C GLY A 79 0.48 -2.01 -9.75
N ARG A 80 -0.15 -3.20 -9.75
CA ARG A 80 -1.57 -3.37 -9.46
C ARG A 80 -1.77 -3.72 -7.99
N TYR A 81 -2.62 -2.96 -7.32
CA TYR A 81 -2.93 -3.10 -5.90
C TYR A 81 -4.43 -3.31 -5.71
N LEU A 82 -4.81 -4.26 -4.87
CA LEU A 82 -6.18 -4.41 -4.39
C LEU A 82 -6.33 -3.56 -3.12
N ILE A 83 -7.20 -2.56 -3.19
CA ILE A 83 -7.54 -1.73 -2.04
C ILE A 83 -8.93 -2.11 -1.56
N THR A 84 -9.03 -2.46 -0.28
CA THR A 84 -10.29 -2.77 0.39
C THR A 84 -10.42 -1.95 1.65
N ALA A 85 -11.56 -1.29 1.82
CA ALA A 85 -11.87 -0.52 3.01
C ALA A 85 -13.36 -0.68 3.35
N VAL A 86 -13.67 -0.94 4.62
CA VAL A 86 -15.04 -1.11 5.11
C VAL A 86 -15.31 -0.04 6.15
N LEU A 87 -16.39 0.71 5.94
CA LEU A 87 -16.80 1.83 6.79
C LEU A 87 -18.18 1.55 7.37
N VAL A 88 -18.28 1.70 8.69
CA VAL A 88 -19.52 1.50 9.45
C VAL A 88 -19.95 2.83 10.08
N PRO A 89 -21.12 3.37 9.74
CA PRO A 89 -21.64 4.61 10.29
C PRO A 89 -22.15 4.43 11.72
N GLU A 90 -22.04 5.49 12.51
CA GLU A 90 -22.63 5.52 13.85
C GLU A 90 -24.15 5.32 13.76
N ARG A 91 -24.76 4.80 14.84
CA ARG A 91 -26.18 4.44 14.83
C ARG A 91 -27.06 5.67 14.55
N GLY A 92 -27.74 5.63 13.41
CA GLY A 92 -28.64 6.71 12.99
C GLY A 92 -27.94 7.84 12.22
N GLU A 93 -26.67 7.65 11.90
CA GLU A 93 -25.86 8.51 11.04
C GLU A 93 -25.64 7.86 9.67
N TYR A 94 -25.03 8.63 8.78
CA TYR A 94 -24.54 8.17 7.48
C TYR A 94 -23.05 8.52 7.34
N ILE A 95 -22.42 8.03 6.28
CA ILE A 95 -21.05 8.36 5.91
C ILE A 95 -21.03 8.65 4.41
N GLU A 96 -20.40 9.77 4.08
CA GLU A 96 -19.89 10.10 2.77
C GLU A 96 -18.37 9.98 2.80
N ALA A 97 -17.84 9.10 1.97
CA ALA A 97 -16.40 8.91 1.87
C ALA A 97 -15.97 8.83 0.42
N MET A 98 -14.71 9.17 0.17
CA MET A 98 -14.05 8.96 -1.10
C MET A 98 -12.73 8.22 -0.92
N LEU A 99 -12.39 7.39 -1.89
CA LEU A 99 -11.06 6.83 -2.03
C LEU A 99 -10.21 7.79 -2.85
N SER A 100 -9.15 8.33 -2.25
CA SER A 100 -8.22 9.28 -2.89
C SER A 100 -6.91 8.58 -3.25
N VAL A 101 -6.41 8.85 -4.45
CA VAL A 101 -5.08 8.43 -4.92
C VAL A 101 -4.34 9.68 -5.37
N SER A 102 -3.23 10.01 -4.72
CA SER A 102 -2.43 11.21 -4.99
C SER A 102 -3.28 12.48 -5.09
N ASN A 103 -4.18 12.67 -4.11
CA ASN A 103 -5.11 13.80 -4.02
C ASN A 103 -6.20 13.85 -5.11
N SER A 104 -6.39 12.77 -5.87
CA SER A 104 -7.47 12.62 -6.85
C SER A 104 -8.52 11.63 -6.34
N SER A 105 -9.79 12.02 -6.33
CA SER A 105 -10.88 11.12 -5.95
C SER A 105 -11.10 10.07 -7.05
N VAL A 106 -10.92 8.79 -6.71
CA VAL A 106 -11.08 7.67 -7.65
C VAL A 106 -12.42 6.97 -7.49
N ALA A 107 -12.97 6.97 -6.27
CA ALA A 107 -14.29 6.40 -6.00
C ALA A 107 -14.97 7.16 -4.87
N GLN A 108 -16.30 7.18 -4.90
CA GLN A 108 -17.15 7.77 -3.86
C GLN A 108 -18.09 6.71 -3.29
N LEU A 109 -18.39 6.85 -2.01
CA LEU A 109 -19.24 5.96 -1.24
C LEU A 109 -20.18 6.81 -0.40
N HIS A 110 -21.47 6.51 -0.50
CA HIS A 110 -22.52 7.17 0.27
C HIS A 110 -23.39 6.11 0.92
N THR A 111 -23.40 6.04 2.25
CA THR A 111 -24.07 4.93 2.96
C THR A 111 -25.58 5.12 3.16
N ALA A 112 -26.09 6.34 2.98
CA ALA A 112 -27.52 6.67 3.08
C ALA A 112 -28.32 6.45 1.77
N GLY A 113 -27.65 6.02 0.70
CA GLY A 113 -28.23 5.87 -0.63
C GLY A 113 -28.32 7.17 -1.45
N TYR A 114 -28.37 7.03 -2.77
CA TYR A 114 -28.44 8.18 -3.69
C TYR A 114 -29.78 8.92 -3.56
N GLN A 115 -29.75 10.18 -3.15
CA GLN A 115 -30.94 11.05 -3.21
C GLN A 115 -31.18 11.42 -4.67
N LYS A 116 -32.18 10.78 -5.30
CA LYS A 116 -32.69 11.26 -6.59
C LYS A 116 -33.31 12.63 -6.35
N ASP A 117 -32.77 13.65 -7.02
CA ASP A 117 -33.41 14.95 -7.20
C ASP A 117 -34.69 14.75 -8.02
N LEU A 118 -35.76 14.33 -7.35
CA LEU A 118 -37.11 14.48 -7.89
C LEU A 118 -37.50 15.94 -7.66
N PRO A 119 -37.82 16.71 -8.72
CA PRO A 119 -38.32 18.07 -8.58
C PRO A 119 -39.79 18.04 -8.14
N GLU A 120 -40.08 17.44 -6.99
CA GLU A 120 -41.39 17.53 -6.36
C GLU A 120 -41.23 17.77 -4.87
N TYR A 121 -41.29 19.06 -4.53
CA TYR A 121 -42.01 19.63 -3.40
C TYR A 121 -42.38 18.63 -2.28
N ARG A 122 -41.38 18.18 -1.53
CA ARG A 122 -41.60 17.65 -0.19
C ARG A 122 -40.64 18.32 0.76
N LYS A 123 -41.21 19.22 1.58
CA LYS A 123 -40.63 19.62 2.86
C LYS A 123 -40.05 18.35 3.52
N PRO A 124 -38.80 18.35 4.00
CA PRO A 124 -38.27 17.20 4.70
C PRO A 124 -39.23 16.93 5.86
N ARG A 125 -39.84 15.76 5.88
CA ARG A 125 -40.61 15.32 7.06
C ARG A 125 -39.60 15.30 8.21
N SER A 126 -39.68 16.30 9.09
CA SER A 126 -38.95 16.36 10.35
C SER A 126 -39.13 15.01 11.04
N GLY A 127 -38.08 14.17 11.04
CA GLY A 127 -38.12 12.83 11.65
C GLY A 127 -37.78 11.64 10.74
N LYS A 128 -37.43 11.80 9.46
CA LYS A 128 -36.90 10.67 8.68
C LYS A 128 -35.44 10.40 9.09
N ARG A 129 -35.23 9.49 10.04
CA ARG A 129 -33.89 8.99 10.40
C ARG A 129 -33.20 8.44 9.15
N ILE A 130 -32.10 9.06 8.78
CA ILE A 130 -31.21 8.58 7.73
C ILE A 130 -30.36 7.50 8.40
N CYS A 131 -30.68 6.24 8.15
CA CYS A 131 -29.88 5.12 8.63
C CYS A 131 -28.90 4.74 7.52
N GLY A 132 -27.63 5.14 7.65
CA GLY A 132 -26.58 4.66 6.77
C GLY A 132 -26.31 3.18 7.01
N GLY A 133 -26.19 2.40 5.93
CA GLY A 133 -25.70 1.01 6.00
C GLY A 133 -24.17 0.95 6.11
N THR A 134 -23.62 -0.26 6.18
CA THR A 134 -22.17 -0.45 5.99
C THR A 134 -21.83 -0.18 4.52
N GLY A 135 -20.78 0.61 4.28
CA GLY A 135 -20.24 0.83 2.94
C GLY A 135 -18.85 0.24 2.79
N ALA A 136 -18.51 -0.21 1.59
CA ALA A 136 -17.19 -0.78 1.31
C ALA A 136 -16.63 -0.32 -0.04
N PHE A 137 -15.33 -0.06 -0.07
CA PHE A 137 -14.54 0.06 -1.29
C PHE A 137 -13.86 -1.27 -1.56
N GLN A 138 -13.90 -1.73 -2.80
CA GLN A 138 -13.13 -2.89 -3.27
C GLN A 138 -12.73 -2.65 -4.72
N LEU A 139 -11.50 -2.17 -4.92
CA LEU A 139 -11.02 -1.74 -6.23
C LEU A 139 -9.60 -2.23 -6.48
N VAL A 140 -9.35 -2.67 -7.71
CA VAL A 140 -8.00 -2.93 -8.21
C VAL A 140 -7.52 -1.67 -8.91
N LEU A 141 -6.41 -1.10 -8.45
CA LEU A 141 -5.84 0.15 -8.93
C LEU A 141 -4.44 -0.06 -9.46
N HIS A 142 -4.08 0.60 -10.55
CA HIS A 142 -2.70 0.71 -11.01
C HIS A 142 -2.06 1.94 -10.38
N LEU A 143 -1.14 1.73 -9.43
CA LEU A 143 -0.47 2.80 -8.69
C LEU A 143 0.95 2.98 -9.22
N LYS A 144 1.38 4.23 -9.37
CA LYS A 144 2.77 4.60 -9.67
C LYS A 144 3.58 4.63 -8.38
N THR A 145 4.89 4.35 -8.45
CA THR A 145 5.80 4.49 -7.30
C THR A 145 5.62 5.84 -6.60
N GLY A 146 5.42 5.82 -5.28
CA GLY A 146 5.20 7.00 -4.45
C GLY A 146 3.75 7.51 -4.43
N ALA A 147 2.82 6.88 -5.15
CA ALA A 147 1.41 7.27 -5.08
C ALA A 147 0.84 6.95 -3.69
N GLU A 148 0.12 7.92 -3.14
CA GLU A 148 -0.50 7.84 -1.81
C GLU A 148 -1.98 7.50 -1.94
N VAL A 149 -2.42 6.47 -1.22
CA VAL A 149 -3.82 6.04 -1.17
C VAL A 149 -4.37 6.31 0.21
N GLY A 150 -5.52 6.98 0.28
CA GLY A 150 -6.19 7.31 1.53
C GLY A 150 -7.70 7.28 1.39
N VAL A 151 -8.39 7.02 2.50
CA VAL A 151 -9.85 7.12 2.57
C VAL A 151 -10.19 8.45 3.24
N VAL A 152 -10.99 9.28 2.58
CA VAL A 152 -11.35 10.61 3.05
C VAL A 152 -12.85 10.65 3.33
N VAL A 153 -13.25 10.99 4.54
CA VAL A 153 -14.65 11.28 4.89
C VAL A 153 -14.95 12.72 4.48
N THR A 154 -15.99 12.91 3.69
CA THR A 154 -16.49 14.24 3.30
C THR A 154 -17.73 14.66 4.07
N GLY A 155 -18.40 13.73 4.73
CA GLY A 155 -19.57 14.01 5.55
C GLY A 155 -20.05 12.82 6.36
N GLY A 156 -20.81 13.08 7.40
CA GLY A 156 -21.35 12.04 8.29
C GLY A 156 -20.40 11.66 9.44
N LYS A 157 -20.67 10.54 10.11
CA LYS A 157 -19.96 10.15 11.35
C LYS A 157 -19.71 8.64 11.47
N LEU A 158 -18.50 8.28 11.90
CA LEU A 158 -18.02 6.89 12.05
C LEU A 158 -18.38 6.28 13.43
N ALA A 159 -18.66 4.96 13.48
CA ALA A 159 -19.17 4.21 14.65
C ALA A 159 -18.14 3.68 15.65
#